data_AF-A0A1Y1RG61-F1
#
_entry.id   AF-A0A1Y1RG61-F1
#
_cell.length_a   1.000
_cell.length_b   1.000
_cell.length_c   1.000
_cell.angle_alpha   90.00
_cell.angle_beta   90.00
_cell.angle_gamma   90.00
#
_symmetry.space_group_name_H-M   'P 1'
#
loop_
_entity.id
_entity.type
_entity.pdbx_description
1 polymer ?
#
loop_
_entity_poly.entity_id
_entity_poly.type
_entity_poly.pdbx_seq_one_letter_code
_entity_poly.pdbx_strand_id
1 'polypeptide(L)'
;MEEWRYALKKNLNKQENFNGYEKWKEAANTFIYLKKIYPNRVYIQKYSDMLKYPYEESKKLFTFCGLGYTDSTVDFLKKSANFDNADAYAVFRSKQSDNKWKTELHLEIVEQILTDLRDGHLEEYAEQDK
;
A
#
# COMPACT_ATOMS: atom_id res chain seq x y z
N MET A 1 -24.54 -3.22 -4.72
CA MET A 1 -23.61 -2.09 -4.91
C MET A 1 -22.78 -1.79 -3.65
N GLU A 2 -22.97 -2.52 -2.52
CA GLU A 2 -22.32 -2.20 -1.24
C GLU A 2 -21.12 -3.09 -0.87
N GLU A 3 -20.89 -4.18 -1.62
CA GLU A 3 -19.89 -5.20 -1.25
C GLU A 3 -18.46 -4.65 -1.28
N TRP A 4 -18.12 -3.74 -2.20
CA TRP A 4 -16.79 -3.10 -2.21
C TRP A 4 -16.57 -2.22 -0.97
N ARG A 5 -17.64 -1.63 -0.44
CA ARG A 5 -17.60 -0.68 0.66
C ARG A 5 -17.47 -1.40 2.01
N TYR A 6 -18.32 -2.40 2.24
CA TYR A 6 -18.44 -3.08 3.54
C TYR A 6 -18.01 -4.56 3.53
N ALA A 7 -17.89 -5.18 2.35
CA ALA A 7 -17.55 -6.59 2.17
C ALA A 7 -18.31 -7.55 3.10
N LEU A 8 -19.63 -7.36 3.24
CA LEU A 8 -20.46 -8.08 4.21
C LEU A 8 -20.36 -9.61 4.05
N LYS A 9 -20.27 -10.11 2.81
CA LYS A 9 -20.17 -11.56 2.55
C LYS A 9 -18.84 -12.15 3.00
N LYS A 10 -17.76 -11.37 2.96
CA LYS A 10 -16.42 -11.80 3.40
C LYS A 10 -16.22 -11.58 4.88
N ASN A 11 -16.81 -10.52 5.44
CA ASN A 11 -16.70 -10.18 6.84
C ASN A 11 -17.56 -11.09 7.72
N LEU A 12 -18.76 -11.49 7.28
CA LEU A 12 -19.67 -12.37 8.04
C LEU A 12 -19.89 -11.89 9.50
N ASN A 13 -19.86 -10.56 9.72
CA ASN A 13 -19.91 -9.91 11.04
C ASN A 13 -18.83 -10.35 12.05
N LYS A 14 -17.74 -10.95 11.57
CA LYS A 14 -16.58 -11.30 12.39
C LYS A 14 -15.67 -10.09 12.57
N GLN A 15 -15.29 -9.78 13.80
CA GLN A 15 -14.52 -8.58 14.13
C GLN A 15 -13.08 -8.65 13.60
N GLU A 16 -12.53 -9.86 13.49
CA GLU A 16 -11.20 -10.13 12.95
C GLU A 16 -11.13 -9.95 11.42
N ASN A 17 -12.27 -9.90 10.74
CA ASN A 17 -12.31 -9.72 9.29
C ASN A 17 -12.27 -8.25 8.91
N PHE A 18 -11.31 -7.92 8.05
CA PHE A 18 -10.97 -6.54 7.72
C PHE A 18 -11.03 -6.29 6.22
N ASN A 19 -12.21 -6.51 5.63
CA ASN A 19 -12.44 -6.39 4.19
C ASN A 19 -13.35 -5.19 3.87
N GLY A 20 -13.17 -4.65 2.67
CA GLY A 20 -13.93 -3.50 2.17
C GLY A 20 -13.27 -2.16 2.49
N TYR A 21 -13.72 -1.12 1.79
CA TYR A 21 -13.19 0.24 1.91
C TYR A 21 -13.28 0.82 3.33
N GLU A 22 -14.40 0.64 4.03
CA GLU A 22 -14.56 1.20 5.39
C GLU A 22 -13.57 0.59 6.38
N LYS A 23 -13.32 -0.72 6.26
CA LYS A 23 -12.28 -1.37 7.04
C LYS A 23 -10.91 -0.84 6.65
N TRP A 24 -10.57 -0.74 5.37
CA TRP A 24 -9.30 -0.12 4.96
C TRP A 24 -9.09 1.28 5.57
N LYS A 25 -10.12 2.14 5.60
CA LYS A 25 -10.05 3.47 6.26
C LYS A 25 -9.77 3.36 7.76
N GLU A 26 -10.42 2.43 8.45
CA GLU A 26 -10.21 2.18 9.89
C GLU A 26 -8.75 1.81 10.17
N ALA A 27 -8.15 0.91 9.38
CA ALA A 27 -6.72 0.58 9.53
C ALA A 27 -5.81 1.76 9.17
N ALA A 28 -6.07 2.44 8.04
CA ALA A 28 -5.25 3.56 7.61
C ALA A 28 -5.17 4.65 8.69
N ASN A 29 -6.33 5.08 9.22
CA ASN A 29 -6.38 6.04 10.32
C ASN A 29 -5.69 5.54 11.58
N THR A 30 -5.84 4.25 11.91
CA THR A 30 -5.15 3.64 13.06
C THR A 30 -3.63 3.73 12.90
N PHE A 31 -3.08 3.35 11.75
CA PHE A 31 -1.63 3.40 11.52
C PHE A 31 -1.09 4.83 11.45
N ILE A 32 -1.83 5.78 10.86
CA ILE A 32 -1.48 7.20 10.85
C ILE A 32 -1.42 7.74 12.28
N TYR A 33 -2.44 7.45 13.08
CA TYR A 33 -2.46 7.81 14.50
C TYR A 33 -1.26 7.21 15.24
N LEU A 34 -1.01 5.91 15.08
CA LEU A 34 0.12 5.22 15.70
C LEU A 34 1.48 5.80 15.25
N LYS A 35 1.63 6.17 13.98
CA LYS A 35 2.82 6.87 13.47
C LYS A 35 3.01 8.22 14.16
N LYS A 36 1.93 8.96 14.36
CA LYS A 36 1.96 10.26 15.05
C LYS A 36 2.40 10.12 16.52
N ILE A 37 1.88 9.14 17.24
CA ILE A 37 2.19 8.97 18.68
C ILE A 37 3.45 8.13 18.96
N TYR A 38 3.87 7.29 18.02
CA TYR A 38 5.08 6.46 18.12
C TYR A 38 5.97 6.59 16.86
N PRO A 39 6.48 7.79 16.53
CA PRO A 39 7.18 8.06 15.28
C PRO A 39 8.44 7.23 15.07
N ASN A 40 9.09 6.78 16.15
CA ASN A 40 10.30 5.96 16.14
C ASN A 40 10.02 4.45 16.19
N ARG A 41 8.76 4.03 16.29
CA ARG A 41 8.36 2.60 16.34
C ARG A 41 7.47 2.19 15.18
N VAL A 42 6.78 3.15 14.57
CA VAL A 42 5.91 2.93 13.42
C VAL A 42 6.49 3.64 12.20
N TYR A 43 6.51 2.96 11.06
CA TYR A 43 6.91 3.50 9.77
C TYR A 43 5.84 3.14 8.74
N ILE A 44 5.35 4.14 8.00
CA ILE A 44 4.36 3.95 6.95
C ILE A 44 5.10 4.07 5.63
N GLN A 45 5.16 2.97 4.87
CA GLN A 45 5.74 2.94 3.54
C GLN A 45 4.64 3.06 2.49
N LYS A 46 4.72 4.06 1.62
CA LYS A 46 3.86 4.12 0.42
C LYS A 46 4.38 3.11 -0.60
N TYR A 47 3.48 2.29 -1.12
CA TYR A 47 3.84 1.26 -2.08
C TYR A 47 4.29 1.86 -3.42
N SER A 48 3.63 2.94 -3.87
CA SER A 48 4.02 3.72 -5.04
C SER A 48 5.46 4.23 -4.96
N ASP A 49 5.89 4.73 -3.79
CA ASP A 49 7.27 5.19 -3.57
C ASP A 49 8.26 4.03 -3.65
N MET A 50 7.93 2.84 -3.10
CA MET A 50 8.76 1.63 -3.24
C MET A 50 8.89 1.18 -4.70
N LEU A 51 7.84 1.33 -5.50
CA LEU A 51 7.90 1.00 -6.93
C LEU A 51 8.77 2.01 -7.70
N LYS A 52 8.67 3.30 -7.37
CA LYS A 52 9.36 4.39 -8.07
C LYS A 52 10.83 4.52 -7.65
N TYR A 53 11.12 4.33 -6.37
CA TYR A 53 12.42 4.55 -5.75
C TYR A 53 12.84 3.37 -4.84
N PRO A 54 12.88 2.11 -5.35
CA PRO A 54 13.04 0.92 -4.52
C PRO A 54 14.31 0.92 -3.67
N TYR A 55 15.43 1.44 -4.20
CA TYR A 55 16.69 1.49 -3.46
C TYR A 55 16.66 2.51 -2.31
N GLU A 56 16.12 3.69 -2.56
CA GLU A 56 16.06 4.79 -1.59
C GLU A 56 15.10 4.45 -0.46
N GLU A 57 13.90 3.97 -0.79
CA GLU A 57 12.89 3.57 0.17
C GLU A 57 13.32 2.35 0.99
N SER A 58 13.97 1.35 0.36
CA SER A 58 14.56 0.23 1.10
C SER A 58 15.61 0.69 2.09
N LYS A 59 16.48 1.63 1.71
CA LYS A 59 17.50 2.18 2.61
C LYS A 59 16.88 2.92 3.80
N LYS A 60 15.83 3.72 3.57
CA LYS A 60 15.08 4.40 4.64
C LYS A 60 14.47 3.38 5.61
N LEU A 61 13.83 2.34 5.09
CA LEU A 61 13.23 1.27 5.90
C LEU A 61 14.26 0.50 6.72
N PHE A 62 15.39 0.11 6.12
CA PHE A 62 16.47 -0.58 6.83
C PHE A 62 17.03 0.30 7.95
N THR A 63 17.28 1.58 7.66
CA THR A 63 17.76 2.55 8.65
C THR A 63 16.77 2.70 9.80
N PHE A 64 15.47 2.80 9.50
CA PHE A 64 14.41 2.88 10.51
C PHE A 64 14.39 1.65 11.42
N CYS A 65 14.56 0.45 10.85
CA CYS A 65 14.61 -0.80 11.60
C CYS A 65 15.94 -1.04 12.33
N GLY A 66 16.94 -0.16 12.19
CA GLY A 66 18.28 -0.36 12.73
C GLY A 66 19.05 -1.50 12.06
N LEU A 67 18.71 -1.82 10.81
CA LEU A 67 19.33 -2.88 10.00
C LEU A 67 20.39 -2.29 9.06
N GLY A 68 21.44 -3.07 8.78
CA GLY A 68 22.48 -2.70 7.83
C GLY A 68 21.99 -2.81 6.38
N TYR A 69 22.03 -1.71 5.62
CA TYR A 69 21.80 -1.73 4.18
C TYR A 69 23.11 -2.08 3.46
N THR A 70 23.22 -3.31 2.97
CA THR A 70 24.47 -3.88 2.43
C THR A 70 24.40 -4.13 0.92
N ASP A 71 25.55 -4.41 0.31
CA ASP A 71 25.64 -4.76 -1.11
C ASP A 71 24.78 -5.99 -1.46
N SER A 72 24.61 -6.94 -0.55
CA SER A 72 23.73 -8.10 -0.75
C SER A 72 22.27 -7.67 -0.96
N THR A 73 21.80 -6.67 -0.19
CA THR A 73 20.46 -6.09 -0.36
C THR A 73 20.33 -5.36 -1.69
N VAL A 74 21.35 -4.58 -2.07
CA VAL A 74 21.39 -3.88 -3.36
C VAL A 74 21.33 -4.87 -4.52
N ASP A 75 22.11 -5.95 -4.45
CA ASP A 75 22.14 -6.99 -5.47
C ASP A 75 20.83 -7.77 -5.56
N PHE A 76 20.18 -8.02 -4.42
CA PHE A 76 18.82 -8.58 -4.41
C PHE A 76 17.83 -7.66 -5.12
N LEU A 77 17.80 -6.37 -4.77
CA LEU A 77 16.90 -5.39 -5.38
C LEU A 77 17.12 -5.28 -6.89
N LYS A 78 18.38 -5.28 -7.34
CA LYS A 78 18.72 -5.31 -8.77
C LYS A 78 18.16 -6.54 -9.48
N LYS A 79 18.25 -7.71 -8.86
CA LYS A 79 17.75 -8.97 -9.44
C LYS A 79 16.22 -9.02 -9.42
N SER A 80 15.59 -8.61 -8.31
CA SER A 80 14.14 -8.66 -8.12
C SER A 80 13.37 -7.71 -9.04
N ALA A 81 13.96 -6.56 -9.39
CA ALA A 81 13.33 -5.57 -10.27
C ALA A 81 13.46 -5.88 -11.78
N ASN A 82 14.41 -6.73 -12.19
CA ASN A 82 14.79 -6.92 -13.59
C ASN A 82 14.51 -8.33 -14.14
N PHE A 83 13.99 -9.24 -13.32
CA PHE A 83 13.66 -10.59 -13.73
C PHE A 83 12.17 -10.83 -13.50
N ASP A 84 11.45 -11.34 -14.50
CA ASP A 84 10.11 -11.87 -14.32
C ASP A 84 10.23 -13.39 -14.22
N ASN A 85 9.92 -13.93 -13.05
CA ASN A 85 9.71 -15.36 -12.91
C ASN A 85 8.20 -15.63 -13.00
N ALA A 86 7.79 -16.55 -13.88
CA ALA A 86 6.39 -16.89 -14.15
C ALA A 86 5.67 -17.55 -12.96
N ASP A 87 6.39 -17.89 -11.89
CA ASP A 87 5.82 -18.39 -10.64
C ASP A 87 4.95 -17.30 -9.96
N ALA A 88 3.70 -17.66 -9.65
CA ALA A 88 2.74 -16.78 -8.96
C ALA A 88 3.27 -16.28 -7.60
N TYR A 89 4.18 -17.02 -6.95
CA TYR A 89 4.80 -16.67 -5.68
C TYR A 89 6.18 -16.01 -5.83
N ALA A 90 6.63 -15.76 -7.05
CA ALA A 90 7.88 -15.07 -7.26
C ALA A 90 7.81 -13.61 -6.81
N VAL A 91 8.80 -13.21 -6.03
CA VAL A 91 9.11 -11.81 -5.67
C VAL A 91 9.79 -11.04 -6.82
N PHE A 92 10.08 -11.73 -7.92
CA PHE A 92 10.73 -11.22 -9.12
C PHE A 92 9.66 -10.77 -10.11
N ARG A 93 9.37 -9.46 -10.15
CA ARG A 93 8.33 -8.90 -11.02
C ARG A 93 8.79 -7.59 -11.64
N SER A 94 8.79 -7.53 -12.97
CA SER A 94 9.14 -6.32 -13.72
C SER A 94 7.89 -5.48 -14.03
N LYS A 95 8.08 -4.17 -14.25
CA LYS A 95 7.04 -3.24 -14.76
C LYS A 95 5.73 -3.21 -13.96
N GLN A 96 5.82 -3.31 -12.63
CA GLN A 96 4.64 -3.17 -11.78
C GLN A 96 4.12 -1.72 -11.78
N SER A 97 2.80 -1.58 -11.80
CA SER A 97 2.10 -0.30 -11.72
C SER A 97 0.94 -0.44 -10.73
N ASP A 98 0.79 0.55 -9.86
CA ASP A 98 -0.29 0.64 -8.87
C ASP A 98 -1.58 1.22 -9.47
N ASN A 99 -1.57 1.59 -10.76
CA ASN A 99 -2.67 2.34 -11.39
C ASN A 99 -3.78 1.46 -12.01
N LYS A 100 -3.76 0.14 -11.81
CA LYS A 100 -4.75 -0.77 -12.41
C LYS A 100 -6.18 -0.49 -11.98
N TRP A 101 -6.37 0.01 -10.76
CA TRP A 101 -7.69 0.36 -10.24
C TRP A 101 -8.42 1.41 -11.11
N LYS A 102 -7.68 2.27 -11.83
CA LYS A 102 -8.25 3.29 -12.72
C LYS A 102 -9.02 2.68 -13.91
N THR A 103 -8.66 1.47 -14.32
CA THR A 103 -9.28 0.78 -15.46
C THR A 103 -10.11 -0.42 -15.04
N GLU A 104 -9.82 -1.03 -13.89
CA GLU A 104 -10.48 -2.26 -13.43
C GLU A 104 -11.68 -2.01 -12.50
N LEU A 105 -11.73 -0.86 -11.79
CA LEU A 105 -12.86 -0.52 -10.93
C LEU A 105 -13.93 0.28 -11.67
N HIS A 106 -15.18 0.09 -11.28
CA HIS A 106 -16.30 0.89 -11.79
C HIS A 106 -16.10 2.36 -11.41
N LEU A 107 -16.29 3.29 -12.36
CA LEU A 107 -16.01 4.72 -12.17
C LEU A 107 -16.75 5.32 -10.97
N GLU A 108 -18.01 4.94 -10.76
CA GLU A 108 -18.80 5.41 -9.60
C GLU A 108 -18.16 5.01 -8.25
N ILE A 109 -17.54 3.82 -8.16
CA ILE A 109 -16.84 3.38 -6.95
C ILE A 109 -15.59 4.24 -6.74
N VAL A 110 -14.85 4.49 -7.81
CA VAL A 110 -13.65 5.34 -7.79
C VAL A 110 -14.01 6.75 -7.34
N GLU A 111 -15.04 7.35 -7.91
CA GLU A 111 -15.49 8.71 -7.57
C GLU A 111 -15.92 8.82 -6.11
N GLN A 112 -16.67 7.84 -5.60
CA GLN A 112 -17.08 7.80 -4.20
C GLN A 112 -15.87 7.70 -3.26
N ILE A 113 -14.90 6.83 -3.56
CA ILE A 113 -13.68 6.69 -2.76
C ILE A 113 -12.86 7.98 -2.80
N LEU A 114 -12.61 8.56 -3.98
CA LEU A 114 -11.78 9.76 -4.10
C LEU A 114 -12.41 10.98 -3.42
N THR A 115 -13.73 11.11 -3.47
CA THR A 115 -14.47 12.17 -2.77
C THR A 115 -14.31 12.00 -1.25
N ASP A 116 -14.57 10.80 -0.73
CA ASP A 116 -14.48 10.51 0.70
C ASP A 116 -13.05 10.64 1.26
N LEU A 117 -12.02 10.29 0.47
CA LEU A 117 -10.62 10.48 0.85
C LEU A 117 -10.23 11.96 0.97
N ARG A 118 -10.69 12.80 0.04
CA ARG A 118 -10.39 14.25 0.00
C ARG A 118 -11.11 15.02 1.10
N ASP A 119 -12.35 14.65 1.40
CA ASP A 119 -13.12 15.26 2.48
C ASP A 119 -12.60 14.82 3.88
N GLY A 120 -11.83 13.74 3.94
CA GLY A 120 -11.23 13.19 5.15
C GLY A 120 -9.75 13.53 5.37
N HIS A 121 -9.17 12.99 6.45
CA HIS A 121 -7.73 13.10 6.75
C HIS A 121 -6.86 12.10 5.97
N LEU A 122 -7.35 11.58 4.83
CA LEU A 122 -6.69 10.57 4.01
C LEU A 122 -6.42 11.08 2.57
N GLU A 123 -6.43 12.39 2.37
CA GLU A 123 -6.21 13.03 1.06
C GLU A 123 -4.90 12.58 0.40
N GLU A 124 -3.86 12.29 1.20
CA GLU A 124 -2.57 11.79 0.71
C GLU A 124 -2.64 10.41 0.01
N TYR A 125 -3.76 9.71 0.14
CA TYR A 125 -4.07 8.45 -0.55
C TYR A 125 -4.96 8.66 -1.78
N ALA A 126 -5.54 9.87 -1.96
CA ALA A 126 -6.32 10.23 -3.14
C ALA A 126 -5.43 10.71 -4.31
N GLU A 127 -4.24 11.23 -4.00
CA GLU A 127 -3.28 11.70 -4.99
C GLU A 127 -2.23 10.64 -5.32
N GLN A 128 -2.31 10.05 -6.50
CA GLN A 128 -1.23 9.21 -7.05
C GLN A 128 -0.73 9.64 -8.43
N ASP A 129 -1.10 10.83 -8.93
CA ASP A 129 -0.55 11.38 -10.17
C ASP A 129 -0.13 12.85 -10.01
N LYS A 130 1.18 13.06 -9.83
CA LYS A 130 1.93 14.17 -10.46
C LYS A 130 3.26 13.63 -10.99
#